data_AF-A0A4R9KGV6-F1
#
_entry.id   AF-A0A4R9KGV6-F1
#
_cell.length_a   1.000
_cell.length_b   1.000
_cell.length_c   1.000
_cell.angle_alpha   90.00
_cell.angle_beta   90.00
_cell.angle_gamma   90.00
#
_symmetry.space_group_name_H-M   'P 1'
#
loop_
_entity.id
_entity.type
_entity.pdbx_description
1 polymer ?
#
loop_
_entity_poly.entity_id
_entity_poly.type
_entity_poly.pdbx_seq_one_letter_code
_entity_poly.pdbx_strand_id
1 'polypeptide(L)'
;MRSLLTNQKRVSLGCLLIYTFLNSLSCGPIGPNYNYWDIESFDSTYMRFNFPDLGPESRYFPPGIFVTERDKKTYYLTAFLENDWLPNRNLLPDAWYWKKFYSNWDDLPPIIQSSPKFNFISGCEYYVPAPVGKFYYSLFSFNRNHANVGGGRISKAIDLQPGQSVRIHFRIPESIGEGKVDLKKYIGYQDGDQILFSIEPTPLHMDKPGCEFVK
;
A
#
# COMPACT_ATOMS: atom_id res chain seq x y z
N MET A 1 16.86 -61.35 -3.66
CA MET A 1 16.85 -60.02 -4.31
C MET A 1 15.45 -59.54 -4.80
N ARG A 2 14.31 -60.06 -4.30
CA ARG A 2 12.97 -59.52 -4.65
C ARG A 2 12.26 -58.77 -3.52
N SER A 3 12.75 -58.85 -2.28
CA SER A 3 12.13 -58.23 -1.09
C SER A 3 12.56 -56.77 -0.84
N LEU A 4 13.76 -56.37 -1.27
CA LEU A 4 14.30 -55.01 -1.06
C LEU A 4 13.68 -53.96 -2.00
N LEU A 5 13.29 -54.35 -3.22
CA LEU A 5 12.72 -53.43 -4.22
C LEU A 5 11.28 -52.99 -3.88
N THR A 6 10.53 -53.79 -3.13
CA THR A 6 9.14 -53.48 -2.74
C THR A 6 9.06 -52.50 -1.58
N ASN A 7 10.03 -52.52 -0.66
CA ASN A 7 10.09 -51.57 0.45
C ASN A 7 10.56 -50.18 -0.01
N GLN A 8 11.48 -50.11 -0.98
CA GLN A 8 11.97 -48.82 -1.49
C GLN A 8 10.90 -48.03 -2.25
N LYS A 9 10.01 -48.72 -3.00
CA LYS A 9 8.87 -48.08 -3.69
C LYS A 9 7.77 -47.60 -2.74
N ARG A 10 7.55 -48.27 -1.60
CA ARG A 10 6.59 -47.83 -0.57
C ARG A 10 7.07 -46.59 0.17
N VAL A 11 8.37 -46.51 0.47
CA VAL A 11 8.97 -45.33 1.12
C VAL A 11 8.95 -44.12 0.18
N SER A 12 9.24 -44.29 -1.12
CA SER A 12 9.23 -43.16 -2.06
C SER A 12 7.82 -42.63 -2.34
N LEU A 13 6.80 -43.49 -2.36
CA LEU A 13 5.40 -43.07 -2.54
C LEU A 13 4.86 -42.31 -1.31
N GLY A 14 5.26 -42.75 -0.11
CA GLY A 14 4.94 -42.06 1.14
C GLY A 14 5.57 -40.67 1.22
N CYS A 15 6.84 -40.53 0.84
CA CYS A 15 7.50 -39.22 0.78
C CYS A 15 6.89 -38.29 -0.28
N LEU A 16 6.47 -38.82 -1.43
CA LEU A 16 5.82 -38.02 -2.48
C LEU A 16 4.46 -37.48 -2.01
N LEU A 17 3.68 -38.30 -1.30
CA LEU A 17 2.38 -37.91 -0.74
C LEU A 17 2.52 -36.87 0.39
N ILE A 18 3.57 -36.97 1.22
CA ILE A 18 3.87 -35.95 2.24
C ILE A 18 4.31 -34.64 1.57
N TYR A 19 5.11 -34.71 0.50
CA TYR A 19 5.56 -33.53 -0.24
C TYR A 19 4.41 -32.83 -0.98
N THR A 20 3.45 -33.57 -1.54
CA THR A 20 2.25 -32.97 -2.16
C THR A 20 1.28 -32.44 -1.11
N PHE A 21 1.11 -33.09 0.04
CA PHE A 21 0.28 -32.56 1.14
C PHE A 21 0.86 -31.25 1.69
N LEU A 22 2.18 -31.19 1.91
CA LEU A 22 2.86 -29.97 2.38
C LEU A 22 2.80 -28.82 1.37
N ASN A 23 2.86 -29.10 0.06
CA ASN A 23 2.70 -28.07 -0.97
C ASN A 23 1.24 -27.68 -1.25
N SER A 24 0.27 -28.55 -0.93
CA SER A 24 -1.16 -28.24 -1.05
C SER A 24 -1.72 -27.41 0.12
N LEU A 25 -0.99 -27.34 1.24
CA LEU A 25 -1.29 -26.43 2.36
C LEU A 25 -0.89 -24.97 2.09
N SER A 26 -0.21 -24.70 0.98
CA SER A 26 0.19 -23.35 0.54
C SER A 26 -0.77 -22.69 -0.46
N CYS A 27 -2.00 -23.18 -0.59
CA CYS A 27 -3.08 -22.46 -1.27
C CYS A 27 -3.84 -21.55 -0.30
N GLY A 28 -3.17 -20.48 0.11
CA GLY A 28 -3.70 -19.35 0.87
C GLY A 28 -2.74 -18.17 0.73
N PRO A 29 -3.19 -16.91 0.82
CA PRO A 29 -2.34 -15.76 0.54
C PRO A 29 -1.10 -15.79 1.45
N ILE A 30 0.09 -15.83 0.85
CA ILE A 30 1.36 -15.72 1.58
C ILE A 30 1.49 -14.27 2.04
N GLY A 31 1.18 -14.07 3.30
CA GLY A 31 1.28 -12.83 4.04
C GLY A 31 0.25 -12.90 5.17
N PRO A 32 0.60 -12.57 6.41
CA PRO A 32 -0.39 -12.55 7.46
C PRO A 32 -1.42 -11.47 7.13
N ASN A 33 -2.59 -11.92 6.65
CA ASN A 33 -3.81 -11.13 6.56
C ASN A 33 -4.30 -10.97 8.01
N TYR A 34 -3.59 -10.16 8.79
CA TYR A 34 -4.16 -9.70 10.05
C TYR A 34 -5.35 -8.83 9.70
N ASN A 35 -6.51 -9.20 10.24
CA ASN A 35 -7.69 -8.38 10.14
C ASN A 35 -7.34 -7.01 10.68
N TYR A 36 -7.71 -5.96 9.96
CA TYR A 36 -7.66 -4.59 10.44
C TYR A 36 -8.29 -4.40 11.83
N TRP A 37 -9.16 -5.33 12.24
CA TRP A 37 -9.73 -5.48 13.58
C TRP A 37 -8.72 -5.64 14.72
N ASP A 38 -7.48 -6.08 14.46
CA ASP A 38 -6.46 -6.34 15.49
C ASP A 38 -5.58 -5.11 15.82
N ILE A 39 -5.85 -3.95 15.24
CA ILE A 39 -5.13 -2.74 15.62
C ILE A 39 -5.97 -2.04 16.71
N GLU A 40 -5.83 -2.52 17.94
CA GLU A 40 -6.69 -2.16 19.07
C GLU A 40 -6.35 -0.80 19.72
N SER A 41 -5.34 -0.06 19.23
CA SER A 41 -4.88 1.21 19.83
C SER A 41 -4.57 2.30 18.78
N PHE A 42 -5.62 2.93 18.27
CA PHE A 42 -5.49 4.00 17.28
C PHE A 42 -5.62 5.40 17.88
N ASP A 43 -5.16 5.67 19.12
CA ASP A 43 -5.35 6.90 19.94
C ASP A 43 -5.36 8.24 19.17
N SER A 44 -6.40 8.42 18.35
CA SER A 44 -6.43 9.33 17.20
C SER A 44 -5.16 9.36 16.32
N THR A 45 -4.66 8.20 15.88
CA THR A 45 -3.43 8.08 15.05
C THR A 45 -3.65 7.46 13.66
N TYR A 46 -3.07 8.09 12.63
CA TYR A 46 -3.35 7.73 11.23
C TYR A 46 -2.14 7.89 10.30
N MET A 47 -2.08 7.08 9.26
CA MET A 47 -1.33 7.33 8.04
C MET A 47 -2.23 8.08 7.05
N ARG A 48 -1.84 9.29 6.66
CA ARG A 48 -2.58 10.19 5.79
C ARG A 48 -1.85 10.40 4.48
N PHE A 49 -2.57 10.39 3.37
CA PHE A 49 -1.95 10.57 2.06
C PHE A 49 -2.92 11.16 1.04
N ASN A 50 -2.35 11.85 0.07
CA ASN A 50 -3.04 12.38 -1.10
C ASN A 50 -2.13 12.20 -2.30
N PHE A 51 -2.67 11.67 -3.38
CA PHE A 51 -1.91 11.54 -4.62
C PHE A 51 -2.00 12.84 -5.44
N PRO A 52 -0.87 13.30 -6.00
CA PRO A 52 -0.86 14.43 -6.91
C PRO A 52 -1.65 14.13 -8.19
N ASP A 53 -1.91 15.15 -8.98
CA ASP A 53 -2.47 14.95 -10.31
C ASP A 53 -1.46 14.18 -11.19
N LEU A 54 -1.99 13.25 -11.97
CA LEU A 54 -1.25 12.36 -12.86
C LEU A 54 -0.79 13.04 -14.14
N GLY A 55 -1.41 14.17 -14.49
CA GLY A 55 -1.10 14.89 -15.72
C GLY A 55 -1.32 14.03 -16.98
N PRO A 56 -0.68 14.39 -18.10
CA PRO A 56 -0.79 13.62 -19.33
C PRO A 56 -0.11 12.25 -19.22
N GLU A 57 -0.59 11.28 -20.00
CA GLU A 57 0.04 9.96 -20.10
C GLU A 57 1.51 10.06 -20.53
N SER A 58 2.34 9.17 -19.98
CA SER A 58 3.74 9.09 -20.38
C SER A 58 3.87 8.69 -21.84
N ARG A 59 4.82 9.32 -22.54
CA ARG A 59 5.16 8.98 -23.94
C ARG A 59 5.80 7.60 -24.07
N TYR A 60 6.30 7.03 -22.96
CA TYR A 60 6.95 5.72 -22.90
C TYR A 60 6.01 4.62 -22.41
N PHE A 61 4.70 4.84 -22.51
CA PHE A 61 3.70 3.93 -22.00
C PHE A 61 3.66 2.62 -22.84
N PRO A 62 3.94 1.45 -22.24
CA PRO A 62 3.86 0.18 -22.95
C PRO A 62 2.39 -0.19 -23.26
N PRO A 63 2.08 -0.75 -24.44
CA PRO A 63 0.73 -1.16 -24.76
C PRO A 63 0.24 -2.30 -23.84
N GLY A 64 -1.00 -2.22 -23.36
CA GLY A 64 -1.77 -3.41 -22.94
C GLY A 64 -1.70 -3.85 -21.47
N ILE A 65 -1.52 -2.96 -20.50
CA ILE A 65 -1.38 -3.35 -19.07
C ILE A 65 -2.67 -3.12 -18.24
N PHE A 66 -3.71 -2.48 -18.79
CA PHE A 66 -4.93 -2.16 -18.03
C PHE A 66 -6.21 -2.74 -18.60
N VAL A 67 -7.19 -2.87 -17.70
CA VAL A 67 -8.54 -3.31 -18.05
C VAL A 67 -9.28 -2.20 -18.81
N THR A 68 -9.06 -0.93 -18.45
CA THR A 68 -9.67 0.23 -19.12
C THR A 68 -8.76 1.47 -19.17
N GLU A 69 -9.05 2.40 -20.08
CA GLU A 69 -8.41 3.73 -20.14
C GLU A 69 -8.54 4.52 -18.82
N ARG A 70 -9.66 4.32 -18.11
CA ARG A 70 -9.91 4.98 -16.82
C ARG A 70 -8.95 4.50 -15.73
N ASP A 71 -8.49 3.26 -15.81
CA ASP A 71 -7.55 2.71 -14.83
C ASP A 71 -6.16 3.37 -14.94
N LYS A 72 -5.80 3.92 -16.11
CA LYS A 72 -4.57 4.70 -16.28
C LYS A 72 -4.52 5.90 -15.33
N LYS A 73 -5.68 6.49 -15.04
CA LYS A 73 -5.84 7.64 -14.15
C LYS A 73 -5.91 7.24 -12.66
N THR A 74 -5.20 6.18 -12.27
CA THR A 74 -5.18 5.70 -10.88
C THR A 74 -3.77 5.42 -10.38
N TYR A 75 -3.63 5.38 -9.07
CA TYR A 75 -2.43 5.00 -8.35
C TYR A 75 -2.59 3.63 -7.73
N TYR A 76 -1.49 2.88 -7.68
CA TYR A 76 -1.34 1.72 -6.84
C TYR A 76 -0.53 2.09 -5.60
N LEU A 77 -0.95 1.62 -4.42
CA LEU A 77 -0.21 1.75 -3.17
C LEU A 77 -0.24 0.46 -2.38
N THR A 78 0.91 0.05 -1.87
CA THR A 78 1.02 -0.84 -0.73
C THR A 78 1.68 -0.11 0.43
N ALA A 79 1.18 -0.39 1.63
CA ALA A 79 1.74 0.10 2.87
C ALA A 79 1.86 -1.07 3.84
N PHE A 80 3.05 -1.22 4.40
CA PHE A 80 3.29 -2.20 5.43
C PHE A 80 3.96 -1.61 6.65
N LEU A 81 3.73 -2.26 7.77
CA LEU A 81 4.18 -1.89 9.09
C LEU A 81 4.96 -3.05 9.70
N GLU A 82 6.18 -2.77 10.12
CA GLU A 82 7.10 -3.73 10.73
C GLU A 82 7.58 -3.17 12.07
N ASN A 83 7.81 -4.06 13.04
CA ASN A 83 8.54 -3.75 14.26
C ASN A 83 9.47 -4.92 14.60
N ASP A 84 10.29 -4.75 15.63
CA ASP A 84 11.30 -5.75 16.01
C ASP A 84 10.70 -7.13 16.40
N TRP A 85 9.39 -7.22 16.60
CA TRP A 85 8.70 -8.39 17.17
C TRP A 85 7.70 -9.06 16.21
N LEU A 86 7.31 -8.40 15.12
CA LEU A 86 6.22 -8.84 14.25
C LEU A 86 6.62 -8.77 12.77
N PRO A 87 6.28 -9.79 11.97
CA PRO A 87 6.53 -9.78 10.54
C PRO A 87 5.74 -8.66 9.86
N ASN A 88 6.24 -8.21 8.72
CA ASN A 88 5.69 -7.12 7.90
C ASN A 88 4.17 -7.26 7.70
N ARG A 89 3.38 -6.38 8.34
CA ARG A 89 1.91 -6.40 8.32
C ARG A 89 1.39 -5.41 7.29
N ASN A 90 0.43 -5.81 6.47
CA ASN A 90 -0.22 -4.88 5.56
C ASN A 90 -1.07 -3.89 6.36
N LEU A 91 -0.80 -2.59 6.21
CA LEU A 91 -1.49 -1.52 6.92
C LEU A 91 -2.84 -1.16 6.26
N LEU A 92 -3.03 -1.50 4.98
CA LEU A 92 -4.21 -1.10 4.22
C LEU A 92 -5.45 -1.90 4.66
N PRO A 93 -6.56 -1.24 5.06
CA PRO A 93 -7.78 -1.93 5.48
C PRO A 93 -8.46 -2.67 4.32
N ASP A 94 -9.45 -3.49 4.66
CA ASP A 94 -10.23 -4.24 3.67
C ASP A 94 -11.13 -3.35 2.81
N ALA A 95 -11.64 -3.94 1.72
CA ALA A 95 -12.37 -3.23 0.67
C ALA A 95 -13.53 -2.35 1.15
N TRP A 96 -14.26 -2.80 2.18
CA TRP A 96 -15.41 -2.08 2.73
C TRP A 96 -15.03 -0.71 3.31
N TYR A 97 -13.83 -0.59 3.89
CA TYR A 97 -13.35 0.65 4.53
C TYR A 97 -13.21 1.78 3.51
N TRP A 98 -12.84 1.47 2.28
CA TRP A 98 -12.52 2.46 1.26
C TRP A 98 -13.74 3.10 0.62
N LYS A 99 -14.91 2.45 0.69
CA LYS A 99 -16.16 2.96 0.11
C LYS A 99 -16.55 4.33 0.67
N LYS A 100 -16.27 4.59 1.95
CA LYS A 100 -16.62 5.85 2.62
C LYS A 100 -15.95 7.09 2.02
N PHE A 101 -14.84 6.91 1.29
CA PHE A 101 -14.13 8.03 0.71
C PHE A 101 -14.80 8.55 -0.56
N TYR A 102 -15.60 7.74 -1.26
CA TYR A 102 -16.08 8.06 -2.62
C TYR A 102 -17.55 8.49 -2.64
N SER A 103 -17.89 9.54 -3.40
CA SER A 103 -19.28 10.01 -3.57
C SER A 103 -20.13 8.98 -4.31
N ASN A 104 -19.57 8.42 -5.39
CA ASN A 104 -20.23 7.46 -6.25
C ASN A 104 -19.26 6.32 -6.59
N TRP A 105 -19.49 5.16 -5.99
CA TRP A 105 -18.65 3.98 -6.18
C TRP A 105 -18.72 3.42 -7.60
N ASP A 106 -19.91 3.44 -8.20
CA ASP A 106 -20.16 2.85 -9.53
C ASP A 106 -19.50 3.68 -10.63
N ASP A 107 -19.28 4.97 -10.37
CA ASP A 107 -18.53 5.89 -11.22
C ASP A 107 -17.01 5.77 -11.05
N LEU A 108 -16.46 4.83 -10.27
CA LEU A 108 -15.01 4.67 -10.16
C LEU A 108 -14.42 3.84 -11.31
N PRO A 109 -13.12 3.98 -11.61
CA PRO A 109 -12.41 3.05 -12.49
C PRO A 109 -12.59 1.58 -12.04
N PRO A 110 -12.76 0.63 -12.97
CA PRO A 110 -12.97 -0.79 -12.64
C PRO A 110 -11.90 -1.40 -11.73
N ILE A 111 -10.65 -0.94 -11.83
CA ILE A 111 -9.57 -1.42 -10.95
C ILE A 111 -9.79 -1.04 -9.47
N ILE A 112 -10.41 0.11 -9.22
CA ILE A 112 -10.76 0.53 -7.85
C ILE A 112 -11.92 -0.28 -7.34
N GLN A 113 -12.93 -0.56 -8.17
CA GLN A 113 -14.07 -1.37 -7.74
C GLN A 113 -13.67 -2.82 -7.41
N SER A 114 -12.77 -3.40 -8.21
CA SER A 114 -12.31 -4.79 -8.05
C SER A 114 -11.22 -4.96 -6.99
N SER A 115 -10.38 -3.95 -6.76
CA SER A 115 -9.27 -4.00 -5.80
C SER A 115 -9.06 -2.68 -5.05
N PRO A 116 -10.06 -2.19 -4.30
CA PRO A 116 -10.03 -0.85 -3.70
C PRO A 116 -8.99 -0.67 -2.60
N LYS A 117 -8.50 -1.79 -2.05
CA LYS A 117 -7.46 -1.80 -1.03
C LYS A 117 -6.15 -1.18 -1.52
N PHE A 118 -5.86 -1.32 -2.82
CA PHE A 118 -4.57 -0.94 -3.38
C PHE A 118 -4.68 0.17 -4.42
N ASN A 119 -5.88 0.59 -4.82
CA ASN A 119 -6.06 1.47 -5.97
C ASN A 119 -6.83 2.74 -5.58
N PHE A 120 -6.27 3.89 -5.99
CA PHE A 120 -6.67 5.21 -5.54
C PHE A 120 -6.72 6.21 -6.70
N ILE A 121 -7.51 7.28 -6.54
CA ILE A 121 -7.53 8.42 -7.48
C ILE A 121 -6.74 9.59 -6.89
N SER A 122 -6.32 10.52 -7.75
CA SER A 122 -5.68 11.77 -7.34
C SER A 122 -6.66 12.74 -6.69
N GLY A 123 -6.14 13.77 -6.00
CA GLY A 123 -6.97 14.87 -5.46
C GLY A 123 -7.77 14.51 -4.21
N CYS A 124 -7.63 13.28 -3.71
CA CYS A 124 -8.34 12.75 -2.56
C CYS A 124 -7.47 12.64 -1.31
N GLU A 125 -8.00 13.06 -0.16
CA GLU A 125 -7.34 12.87 1.12
C GLU A 125 -7.79 11.54 1.73
N TYR A 126 -6.86 10.59 1.79
CA TYR A 126 -7.06 9.28 2.38
C TYR A 126 -6.42 9.21 3.75
N TYR A 127 -7.02 8.43 4.64
CA TYR A 127 -6.47 8.14 5.95
C TYR A 127 -6.70 6.69 6.32
N VAL A 128 -5.66 6.07 6.85
CA VAL A 128 -5.62 4.70 7.31
C VAL A 128 -5.20 4.71 8.76
N PRO A 129 -5.96 4.10 9.66
CA PRO A 129 -5.58 4.07 11.06
C PRO A 129 -4.24 3.36 11.25
N ALA A 130 -3.40 3.89 12.14
CA ALA A 130 -2.04 3.39 12.39
C ALA A 130 -1.77 3.31 13.90
N PRO A 131 -1.06 2.28 14.39
CA PRO A 131 -0.81 2.12 15.83
C PRO A 131 0.13 3.19 16.39
N VAL A 132 -0.06 3.51 17.68
CA VAL A 132 0.88 4.33 18.47
C VAL A 132 2.18 3.57 18.72
N GLY A 133 3.31 4.29 18.64
CA GLY A 133 4.65 3.79 18.94
C GLY A 133 5.58 3.77 17.75
N LYS A 134 6.72 3.09 17.92
CA LYS A 134 7.80 3.04 16.94
C LYS A 134 7.64 1.87 15.97
N PHE A 135 7.48 2.19 14.68
CA PHE A 135 7.33 1.22 13.60
C PHE A 135 8.11 1.62 12.36
N TYR A 136 8.50 0.63 11.56
CA TYR A 136 8.99 0.83 10.21
C TYR A 136 7.81 0.85 9.23
N TYR A 137 7.62 1.98 8.57
CA TYR A 137 6.63 2.16 7.51
C TYR A 137 7.30 1.90 6.17
N SER A 138 6.85 0.85 5.48
CA SER A 138 7.35 0.45 4.16
C SER A 138 6.27 0.70 3.11
N LEU A 139 6.52 1.65 2.21
CA LEU A 139 5.59 2.05 1.18
C LEU A 139 6.15 1.72 -0.20
N PHE A 140 5.27 1.29 -1.09
CA PHE A 140 5.52 1.25 -2.52
C PHE A 140 4.32 1.83 -3.24
N SER A 141 4.57 2.80 -4.11
CA SER A 141 3.57 3.44 -4.95
C SER A 141 4.03 3.46 -6.38
N PHE A 142 3.09 3.36 -7.32
CA PHE A 142 3.29 3.76 -8.69
C PHE A 142 1.98 4.23 -9.28
N ASN A 143 2.07 5.15 -10.24
CA ASN A 143 0.92 5.50 -11.06
C ASN A 143 0.76 4.52 -12.22
N ARG A 144 -0.49 4.31 -12.63
CA ARG A 144 -0.78 3.44 -13.77
C ARG A 144 -0.50 4.11 -15.11
N ASN A 145 -0.51 5.44 -15.26
CA ASN A 145 -0.17 6.08 -16.53
C ASN A 145 1.35 6.18 -16.84
N HIS A 146 2.22 5.60 -15.99
CA HIS A 146 3.68 5.70 -16.02
C HIS A 146 4.23 7.14 -16.08
N ALA A 147 3.45 8.14 -15.63
CA ALA A 147 3.95 9.48 -15.47
C ALA A 147 5.10 9.49 -14.44
N ASN A 148 6.05 10.41 -14.59
CA ASN A 148 7.12 10.55 -13.61
C ASN A 148 6.58 11.34 -12.42
N VAL A 149 5.64 10.81 -11.62
CA VAL A 149 5.02 11.50 -10.47
C VAL A 149 4.43 10.50 -9.48
N GLY A 150 4.62 10.73 -8.18
CA GLY A 150 3.93 10.00 -7.11
C GLY A 150 4.15 8.49 -7.09
N GLY A 151 5.20 8.02 -7.74
CA GLY A 151 5.73 6.67 -7.63
C GLY A 151 6.97 6.63 -6.73
N GLY A 152 7.36 5.43 -6.30
CA GLY A 152 8.58 5.20 -5.53
C GLY A 152 8.42 4.10 -4.49
N ARG A 153 9.53 3.82 -3.79
CA ARG A 153 9.56 2.95 -2.64
C ARG A 153 10.33 3.63 -1.52
N ILE A 154 9.83 3.54 -0.30
CA ILE A 154 10.54 4.08 0.85
C ILE A 154 10.24 3.27 2.10
N SER A 155 11.23 3.16 2.98
CA SER A 155 11.08 2.58 4.31
C SER A 155 11.70 3.50 5.34
N LYS A 156 10.93 3.89 6.37
CA LYS A 156 11.41 4.75 7.47
C LYS A 156 10.87 4.27 8.81
N ALA A 157 11.71 4.33 9.84
CA ALA A 157 11.28 4.21 11.23
C ALA A 157 10.61 5.51 11.68
N ILE A 158 9.40 5.41 12.21
CA ILE A 158 8.62 6.55 12.70
C ILE A 158 8.07 6.16 14.07
N ASP A 159 8.26 7.04 15.05
CA ASP A 159 7.63 6.95 16.36
C ASP A 159 6.42 7.87 16.39
N LEU A 160 5.23 7.27 16.41
CA LEU A 160 3.96 7.98 16.33
C LEU A 160 3.34 8.10 17.73
N GLN A 161 3.16 9.32 18.22
CA GLN A 161 2.53 9.58 19.52
C GLN A 161 0.99 9.69 19.38
N PRO A 162 0.23 9.53 20.48
CA PRO A 162 -1.21 9.77 20.47
C PRO A 162 -1.58 11.14 19.88
N GLY A 163 -2.65 11.19 19.08
CA GLY A 163 -3.14 12.40 18.42
C GLY A 163 -2.28 12.88 17.24
N GLN A 164 -1.28 12.11 16.82
CA GLN A 164 -0.45 12.42 15.65
C GLN A 164 -0.81 11.56 14.45
N SER A 165 -0.55 12.11 13.26
CA SER A 165 -0.68 11.40 11.99
C SER A 165 0.64 11.45 11.22
N VAL A 166 0.99 10.33 10.60
CA VAL A 166 2.04 10.26 9.60
C VAL A 166 1.46 10.76 8.27
N ARG A 167 1.96 11.89 7.77
CA ARG A 167 1.62 12.40 6.44
C ARG A 167 2.62 11.88 5.41
N ILE A 168 2.12 11.22 4.37
CA ILE A 168 2.88 10.81 3.20
C ILE A 168 2.76 11.88 2.12
N HIS A 169 3.89 12.29 1.58
CA HIS A 169 3.98 13.25 0.49
C HIS A 169 4.54 12.56 -0.74
N PHE A 170 3.69 12.40 -1.75
CA PHE A 170 4.06 11.90 -3.07
C PHE A 170 4.51 13.07 -3.93
N ARG A 171 5.76 13.06 -4.42
CA ARG A 171 6.35 14.20 -5.12
C ARG A 171 6.18 14.13 -6.64
N ILE A 172 6.12 15.32 -7.27
CA ILE A 172 6.41 15.49 -8.69
C ILE A 172 7.93 15.74 -8.78
N PRO A 173 8.72 14.87 -9.42
CA PRO A 173 10.16 15.00 -9.67
C PRO A 173 10.58 16.38 -10.17
N GLU A 174 9.76 17.03 -10.99
CA GLU A 174 10.04 18.36 -11.57
C GLU A 174 9.73 19.52 -10.60
N SER A 175 8.93 19.30 -9.55
CA SER A 175 8.48 20.36 -8.63
C SER A 175 9.51 20.72 -7.54
N ILE A 176 10.59 19.96 -7.43
CA ILE A 176 11.61 20.14 -6.40
C ILE A 176 12.83 20.79 -7.04
N GLY A 177 12.81 22.13 -7.10
CA GLY A 177 14.07 22.85 -7.08
C GLY A 177 14.77 22.51 -5.76
N GLU A 178 15.99 21.98 -5.84
CA GLU A 178 16.80 21.45 -4.73
C GLU A 178 16.98 22.44 -3.56
N GLY A 179 16.67 23.74 -3.74
CA GLY A 179 16.71 24.77 -2.71
C GLY A 179 15.37 25.17 -2.05
N LYS A 180 14.24 24.49 -2.34
CA LYS A 180 12.90 24.87 -1.82
C LYS A 180 12.29 23.89 -0.81
N VAL A 181 12.97 22.79 -0.52
CA VAL A 181 12.48 21.80 0.45
C VAL A 181 12.91 22.22 1.85
N ASP A 182 11.95 22.54 2.72
CA ASP A 182 12.23 22.64 4.14
C ASP A 182 12.56 21.24 4.70
N LEU A 183 13.86 20.95 4.78
CA LEU A 183 14.38 19.66 5.24
C LEU A 183 13.97 19.32 6.67
N LYS A 184 13.70 20.34 7.50
CA LYS A 184 13.30 20.13 8.90
C LYS A 184 11.88 19.56 9.03
N LYS A 185 11.07 19.68 7.97
CA LYS A 185 9.69 19.17 7.95
C LYS A 185 9.64 17.65 7.79
N TYR A 186 10.65 17.03 7.18
CA TYR A 186 10.57 15.65 6.71
C TYR A 186 11.46 14.71 7.52
N ILE A 187 10.93 13.52 7.81
CA ILE A 187 11.59 12.52 8.64
C ILE A 187 12.64 11.79 7.81
N GLY A 188 13.90 11.98 8.16
CA GLY A 188 15.02 11.24 7.57
C GLY A 188 15.15 11.41 6.06
N TYR A 189 14.83 12.59 5.54
CA TYR A 189 14.94 12.94 4.12
C TYR A 189 16.32 12.59 3.55
N GLN A 190 16.34 12.01 2.34
CA GLN A 190 17.54 11.81 1.53
C GLN A 190 17.32 12.40 0.13
N ASP A 191 18.40 12.88 -0.48
CA ASP A 191 18.34 13.40 -1.84
C ASP A 191 17.93 12.31 -2.83
N GLY A 192 16.94 12.63 -3.67
CA GLY A 192 16.32 11.69 -4.61
C GLY A 192 15.08 10.96 -4.07
N ASP A 193 14.73 11.12 -2.78
CA ASP A 193 13.50 10.53 -2.22
C ASP A 193 12.25 11.07 -2.94
N GLN A 194 11.49 10.16 -3.58
CA GLN A 194 10.25 10.48 -4.32
C GLN A 194 8.99 10.45 -3.42
N ILE A 195 9.11 9.81 -2.26
CA ILE A 195 8.07 9.71 -1.24
C ILE A 195 8.68 10.24 0.05
N LEU A 196 8.00 11.13 0.76
CA LEU A 196 8.46 11.66 2.05
C LEU A 196 7.43 11.45 3.15
N PHE A 197 7.92 11.49 4.39
CA PHE A 197 7.11 11.43 5.59
C PHE A 197 7.26 12.71 6.42
N SER A 198 6.17 13.17 7.00
CA SER A 198 6.16 14.14 8.10
C SER A 198 5.18 13.70 9.18
N ILE A 199 5.32 14.25 10.38
CA ILE A 199 4.32 14.09 11.45
C ILE A 199 3.49 15.37 11.50
N GLU A 200 2.17 15.21 11.54
CA GLU A 200 1.20 16.29 11.67
C GLU A 200 0.22 15.97 12.82
N PRO A 201 -0.39 16.97 13.46
CA PRO A 201 -1.54 16.73 14.32
C PRO A 201 -2.67 16.04 13.55
N THR A 202 -3.35 15.10 14.19
CA THR A 202 -4.55 14.47 13.62
C THR A 202 -5.69 15.49 13.55
N PRO A 203 -6.36 15.67 12.40
CA PRO A 203 -7.50 16.57 12.29
C PRO A 203 -8.67 16.10 13.16
N LEU A 204 -9.38 17.05 13.79
CA LEU A 204 -10.59 16.76 14.59
C LEU A 204 -11.72 16.14 13.75
N HIS A 205 -11.77 16.46 12.46
CA HIS A 205 -12.72 15.91 11.51
C HIS A 205 -11.96 15.39 10.29
N MET A 206 -12.06 14.09 10.06
CA MET A 206 -11.50 13.45 8.86
C MET A 206 -12.58 13.08 7.85
N ASP A 207 -13.84 13.36 8.17
CA ASP A 207 -14.99 13.14 7.31
C ASP A 207 -15.17 14.34 6.38
N LYS A 208 -14.30 14.47 5.38
CA LYS A 208 -14.67 15.26 4.19
C LYS A 208 -15.39 14.32 3.22
N PRO A 209 -16.63 14.65 2.79
CA PRO A 209 -17.37 13.79 1.87
C PRO A 209 -16.70 13.75 0.50
N GLY A 210 -16.68 12.55 -0.09
CA GLY A 210 -17.04 12.38 -1.48
C GLY A 210 -15.98 12.64 -2.53
N CYS A 211 -14.91 11.84 -2.53
CA CYS A 211 -14.01 11.73 -3.67
C CYS A 211 -14.77 11.37 -4.95
N GLU A 212 -14.53 12.16 -5.99
CA GLU A 212 -15.14 11.98 -7.30
C GLU A 212 -14.09 11.74 -8.36
N PHE A 213 -14.36 10.76 -9.22
CA PHE A 213 -13.51 10.54 -10.37
C PHE A 213 -13.82 11.55 -11.47
N VAL A 214 -12.87 12.44 -11.76
CA VAL A 214 -12.96 13.36 -12.89
C VAL A 214 -12.64 12.58 -14.17
N LYS A 215 -13.63 12.46 -15.06
CA LYS A 215 -13.55 11.68 -16.30
C LYS A 215 -12.48 12.22 -17.26
#